data_AF-A0A1Q7HZM9-F1
#
_entry.id   AF-A0A1Q7HZM9-F1
#
_cell.length_a   1.000
_cell.length_b   1.000
_cell.length_c   1.000
_cell.angle_alpha   90.00
_cell.angle_beta   90.00
_cell.angle_gamma   90.00
#
_symmetry.space_group_name_H-M   'P 1'
#
loop_
_entity.id
_entity.type
_entity.pdbx_description
1 polymer ?
#
loop_
_entity_poly.entity_id
_entity_poly.type
_entity_poly.pdbx_seq_one_letter_code
_entity_poly.pdbx_strand_id
1 'polypeptide(L)'
;MLAVTRENADAILSGKRAVDVRRFPPRRLPARAYLAITGTGAVHGECVLGEPVGSSPDGTLLPIAAPKAYRRPKPIDAFGIDKVPRSFRYVR
;
A
#
# COMPACT_ATOMS: atom_id res chain seq x y z
N MET A 1 6.44 2.99 0.82
CA MET A 1 5.54 3.07 -0.36
C MET A 1 5.20 1.68 -0.86
N LEU A 2 3.93 1.47 -1.17
CA LEU A 2 3.31 0.23 -1.59
C LEU A 2 2.85 0.37 -3.05
N ALA A 3 3.28 -0.52 -3.93
CA ALA A 3 2.74 -0.56 -5.29
C ALA A 3 1.45 -1.37 -5.31
N VAL A 4 0.42 -0.79 -5.93
CA VAL A 4 -0.92 -1.37 -6.03
C VAL A 4 -1.52 -1.08 -7.40
N THR A 5 -2.42 -1.96 -7.87
CA THR A 5 -3.28 -1.66 -9.01
C THR A 5 -4.31 -0.60 -8.61
N ARG A 6 -4.91 0.05 -9.62
CA ARG A 6 -5.99 1.04 -9.38
C ARG A 6 -7.15 0.43 -8.61
N GLU A 7 -7.63 -0.73 -9.06
CA GLU A 7 -8.74 -1.44 -8.41
C GLU A 7 -8.47 -1.76 -6.94
N ASN A 8 -7.26 -2.23 -6.62
CA ASN A 8 -6.88 -2.50 -5.23
C ASN A 8 -6.76 -1.22 -4.41
N ALA A 9 -6.20 -0.14 -4.97
CA ALA A 9 -6.14 1.15 -4.30
C ALA A 9 -7.56 1.65 -3.96
N ASP A 10 -8.48 1.59 -4.92
CA ASP A 10 -9.86 2.04 -4.73
C ASP A 10 -10.60 1.18 -3.68
N ALA A 11 -10.40 -0.14 -3.70
CA ALA A 11 -10.98 -1.04 -2.72
C ALA A 11 -10.44 -0.79 -1.29
N ILE A 12 -9.14 -0.52 -1.15
CA ILE A 12 -8.52 -0.18 0.14
C ILE A 12 -9.03 1.16 0.64
N LEU A 13 -8.99 2.19 -0.21
CA LEU A 13 -9.33 3.57 0.15
C LEU A 13 -10.82 3.77 0.43
N SER A 14 -11.69 2.94 -0.16
CA SER A 14 -13.12 2.90 0.15
C SER A 14 -13.48 2.00 1.33
N GLY A 15 -12.50 1.32 1.95
CA GLY A 15 -12.73 0.40 3.07
C GLY A 15 -13.35 -0.94 2.66
N LYS A 16 -13.62 -1.18 1.37
CA LYS A 16 -14.12 -2.48 0.86
C LYS A 16 -13.12 -3.61 1.08
N ARG A 17 -11.82 -3.28 1.14
CA ARG A 17 -10.75 -4.23 1.39
C ARG A 17 -10.19 -4.04 2.80
N ALA A 18 -10.41 -5.02 3.67
CA ALA A 18 -9.91 -5.03 5.04
C ALA A 18 -8.56 -5.74 5.21
N VAL A 19 -8.11 -6.51 4.20
CA VAL A 19 -6.88 -7.32 4.27
C VAL A 19 -6.09 -7.20 2.95
N ASP A 20 -4.80 -6.91 3.05
CA ASP A 20 -3.84 -7.02 1.94
C ASP A 20 -3.16 -8.39 2.02
N VAL A 21 -2.91 -9.01 0.86
CA VAL A 21 -2.25 -10.33 0.81
C VAL A 21 -0.92 -10.18 0.10
N ARG A 22 0.17 -10.59 0.75
CA ARG A 22 1.51 -10.47 0.19
C ARG A 22 2.32 -11.74 0.35
N ARG A 23 2.83 -12.24 -0.79
CA ARG A 23 3.83 -13.31 -0.80
C ARG A 23 5.12 -12.92 -0.06
N PHE A 24 5.52 -11.65 -0.16
CA PHE A 24 6.69 -11.09 0.52
C PHE A 24 6.29 -9.82 1.27
N PRO A 25 5.84 -9.92 2.53
CA PRO A 25 5.42 -8.75 3.31
C PRO A 25 6.62 -7.89 3.73
N PRO A 26 6.41 -6.59 4.02
CA PRO A 26 7.41 -5.77 4.69
C PRO A 26 7.80 -6.37 6.04
N ARG A 27 9.09 -6.30 6.39
CA ARG A 27 9.61 -6.78 7.68
C ARG A 27 9.29 -5.86 8.85
N ARG A 28 9.02 -4.57 8.58
CA ARG A 28 8.70 -3.56 9.59
C ARG A 28 7.19 -3.33 9.54
N LEU A 29 6.47 -3.99 10.45
CA LEU A 29 5.02 -3.90 10.62
C LEU A 29 4.73 -3.72 12.13
N PRO A 30 3.64 -3.03 12.52
CA PRO A 30 2.73 -2.29 11.64
C PRO A 30 3.42 -1.08 11.00
N ALA A 31 3.01 -0.71 9.80
CA ALA A 31 3.61 0.41 9.06
C ALA A 31 2.61 1.18 8.21
N ARG A 32 2.87 2.48 8.08
CA ARG A 32 2.15 3.34 7.13
C ARG A 32 2.54 2.98 5.69
N ALA A 33 1.55 2.59 4.91
CA ALA A 33 1.69 2.26 3.50
C ALA A 33 1.12 3.38 2.63
N TYR A 34 2.00 4.11 1.94
CA TYR A 34 1.62 5.03 0.88
C TYR A 34 1.27 4.26 -0.40
N LEU A 35 0.04 4.40 -0.89
CA LEU A 35 -0.48 3.63 -2.02
C LEU A 35 -0.15 4.32 -3.34
N ALA A 36 0.88 3.81 -4.02
CA ALA A 36 1.25 4.26 -5.36
C ALA A 36 0.59 3.37 -6.42
N ILE A 37 -0.21 3.99 -7.29
CA ILE A 37 -0.87 3.26 -8.36
C ILE A 37 0.14 3.01 -9.48
N THR A 38 0.36 1.75 -9.84
CA THR A 38 1.28 1.36 -10.90
C THR A 38 0.93 2.06 -12.22
N GLY A 39 1.92 2.62 -12.90
CA GLY A 39 1.73 3.33 -14.18
C GLY A 39 1.31 4.81 -14.05
N THR A 40 1.04 5.31 -12.84
CA THR A 40 0.62 6.72 -12.65
C THR A 40 1.74 7.66 -12.20
N GLY A 41 2.81 7.13 -11.59
CA GLY A 41 3.84 7.97 -10.97
C GLY A 41 3.35 8.76 -9.74
N ALA A 42 2.20 8.40 -9.16
CA ALA A 42 1.60 9.14 -8.06
C ALA A 42 1.09 8.23 -6.92
N VAL A 43 1.05 8.80 -5.73
CA VAL A 43 0.45 8.26 -4.50
C VAL A 43 -0.96 8.82 -4.35
N HIS A 44 -1.95 7.94 -4.29
CA HIS A 44 -3.37 8.32 -4.24
C HIS A 44 -3.96 8.31 -2.83
N GLY A 45 -3.24 7.77 -1.86
CA GLY A 45 -3.66 7.74 -0.47
C GLY A 45 -2.68 6.96 0.38
N GLU A 46 -3.10 6.70 1.61
CA GLU A 46 -2.33 5.95 2.60
C GLU A 46 -3.25 5.04 3.42
N CYS A 47 -2.66 4.01 4.01
CA CYS A 47 -3.29 3.21 5.05
C CYS A 47 -2.21 2.72 6.04
N VAL A 48 -2.63 2.01 7.08
CA VAL A 48 -1.76 1.24 7.96
C VAL A 48 -1.87 -0.22 7.57
N LEU A 49 -0.73 -0.85 7.27
CA LEU A 49 -0.61 -2.30 7.22
C LEU A 49 -0.28 -2.80 8.62
N GLY A 50 -1.14 -3.65 9.16
CA GLY A 50 -0.98 -4.28 10.47
C GLY A 50 0.05 -5.40 10.49
N GLU A 51 0.21 -6.01 11.66
CA GLU A 51 1.00 -7.23 11.81
C GLU A 51 0.34 -8.40 11.07
N PRO A 52 1.13 -9.39 10.61
CA PRO A 52 0.58 -10.63 10.03
C PRO A 52 -0.42 -11.31 10.97
N VAL A 53 -1.62 -11.58 10.46
CA VAL A 53 -2.67 -12.32 11.21
C VAL A 53 -2.86 -13.75 10.74
N GLY A 54 -2.16 -14.14 9.67
CA GLY A 54 -2.23 -15.48 9.11
C GLY A 54 -1.63 -15.57 7.72
N SER A 55 -1.91 -16.67 7.04
CA SER A 55 -1.46 -16.94 5.67
C SER A 55 -2.57 -17.60 4.85
N SER A 56 -2.62 -17.29 3.56
CA SER A 56 -3.36 -18.02 2.54
C SER A 56 -2.37 -18.65 1.54
N PRO A 57 -2.86 -19.48 0.58
CA PRO A 57 -2.02 -19.95 -0.52
C PRO A 57 -1.34 -18.82 -1.31
N ASP A 58 -1.91 -17.62 -1.30
CA ASP A 58 -1.42 -16.45 -2.04
C ASP A 58 -0.40 -15.61 -1.24
N GLY A 59 -0.27 -15.86 0.07
CA GLY A 59 0.73 -15.22 0.92
C GLY A 59 0.25 -14.82 2.31
N THR A 60 0.99 -13.94 2.95
CA THR A 60 0.71 -13.44 4.30
C THR A 60 -0.46 -12.46 4.28
N LEU A 61 -1.38 -12.62 5.22
CA LEU A 61 -2.53 -11.75 5.43
C LEU A 61 -2.15 -10.58 6.33
N LEU A 62 -2.27 -9.37 5.81
CA LEU A 62 -1.96 -8.11 6.50
C LEU A 62 -3.25 -7.31 6.70
N PRO A 63 -3.70 -7.07 7.95
CA PRO A 63 -4.85 -6.23 8.22
C PRO A 63 -4.62 -4.81 7.71
N ILE A 64 -5.66 -4.19 7.18
CA ILE A 64 -5.64 -2.80 6.73
C ILE A 64 -6.41 -1.97 7.74
N ALA A 65 -5.79 -0.88 8.20
CA ALA A 65 -6.41 0.09 9.08
C ALA A 65 -6.23 1.52 8.56
N ALA A 66 -7.09 2.42 9.03
CA ALA A 66 -7.04 3.86 8.75
C ALA A 66 -6.81 4.22 7.27
N PRO A 67 -7.60 3.69 6.31
CA PRO A 67 -7.50 4.09 4.92
C PRO A 67 -7.82 5.58 4.77
N LYS A 68 -7.00 6.29 4.00
CA LYS A 68 -7.14 7.72 3.76
C LYS A 68 -6.83 8.05 2.31
N ALA A 69 -7.87 8.39 1.55
CA ALA A 69 -7.71 8.90 0.20
C ALA A 69 -7.19 10.34 0.23
N TYR A 70 -6.28 10.67 -0.69
CA TYR A 70 -5.86 12.05 -0.87
C TYR A 70 -6.81 12.76 -1.83
N ARG A 71 -7.17 14.01 -1.48
CA ARG A 71 -7.98 14.87 -2.36
C ARG A 71 -7.31 15.11 -3.72
N ARG A 72 -5.98 15.20 -3.73
CA ARG A 72 -5.15 15.27 -4.93
C ARG A 72 -4.02 14.24 -4.80
N PRO A 73 -3.76 13.43 -5.84
CA PRO A 73 -2.61 12.53 -5.84
C PRO A 73 -1.32 13.32 -5.62
N LYS A 74 -0.40 12.73 -4.86
CA LYS A 74 0.94 13.31 -4.62
C LYS A 74 1.94 12.63 -5.56
N PRO A 75 2.84 13.37 -6.22
CA PRO A 75 3.87 12.73 -7.04
C PRO A 75 4.81 11.89 -6.16
N ILE A 76 5.39 10.82 -6.73
CA ILE A 76 6.21 9.88 -5.97
C ILE A 76 7.55 10.46 -5.50
N ASP A 77 8.07 11.49 -6.18
CA ASP A 77 9.29 12.22 -5.83
C ASP A 77 9.19 12.93 -4.48
N ALA A 78 7.99 13.38 -4.09
CA ALA A 78 7.68 13.92 -2.77
C ALA A 78 7.91 12.92 -1.62
N PHE A 79 8.11 11.63 -1.95
CA PHE A 79 8.43 10.56 -1.00
C PHE A 79 9.89 10.06 -1.16
N GLY A 80 10.73 10.81 -1.87
CA GLY A 80 12.15 10.49 -2.06
C GLY A 80 12.40 9.27 -2.95
N ILE A 81 11.48 8.98 -3.89
CA ILE A 81 11.66 7.92 -4.87
C ILE A 81 11.45 8.43 -6.29
N ASP A 82 12.17 7.83 -7.22
CA ASP A 82 12.20 8.14 -8.66
C ASP A 82 11.24 7.26 -9.48
N LYS A 83 10.89 6.09 -8.96
CA LYS A 83 10.03 5.12 -9.64
C LYS A 83 9.16 4.34 -8.67
N VAL A 84 7.91 4.06 -9.08
CA VAL A 84 7.01 3.17 -8.33
C VAL A 84 7.67 1.79 -8.19
N PRO A 85 7.82 1.23 -6.97
CA PRO A 85 8.46 -0.07 -6.77
C PRO A 85 7.63 -1.20 -7.40
N ARG A 86 8.22 -2.38 -7.60
CA ARG A 86 7.46 -3.56 -8.06
C ARG A 86 6.53 -4.15 -7.00
N SER A 87 6.89 -4.02 -5.73
CA SER A 87 6.10 -4.54 -4.60
C SER A 87 5.96 -3.47 -3.50
N PHE A 88 7.07 -3.12 -2.85
CA PHE A 88 7.14 -2.01 -1.90
C PHE A 88 8.58 -1.51 -1.80
N ARG A 89 8.75 -0.31 -1.24
CA ARG A 89 10.05 0.25 -0.85
C ARG A 89 9.87 1.04 0.44
N TYR A 90 10.81 0.92 1.38
CA TYR A 90 10.84 1.79 2.55
C TYR A 90 11.15 3.21 2.11
N VAL A 91 10.36 4.15 2.60
CA VAL A 91 10.54 5.59 2.39
C VAL A 91 10.71 6.23 3.76
N ARG A 92 11.48 7.32 3.80
CA ARG A 92 11.69 8.11 5.02
C ARG A 92 10.47 9.00 5.29
#